data_AF-A0A0D7BEJ5-F1
#
_entry.id   AF-A0A0D7BEJ5-F1
#
_cell.length_a   1.000
_cell.length_b   1.000
_cell.length_c   1.000
_cell.angle_alpha   90.00
_cell.angle_beta   90.00
_cell.angle_gamma   90.00
#
_symmetry.space_group_name_H-M   'P 1'
#
loop_
_entity.id
_entity.type
_entity.pdbx_description
1 polymer ?
#
loop_
_entity_poly.entity_id
_entity_poly.type
_entity_poly.pdbx_seq_one_letter_code
_entity_poly.pdbx_strand_id
1 'polypeptide(L)'
;MLHFIVLILRYPDRTSRAMYTTQDSISAPDSSVYNLFPEFEINRIETWIFDDPFATREVNIRTFEGPDIPSHWVVLVDADARLAEEAQADDYKNMIVRAAMTLHLGKAQQPRPIPGDLADRQNIARAGRQRPTPSTSGSLSYLIENQQSARLDALYNHCPPYLRPPPVTLYFYGFRKFRQTMRTSSDELEFTSDELCAAASFTSVSLRLFQTEDYRQKALHKLDLLDKAGRQGGFWRKMHVESAVLDGGFFTRHQHTDLPISFGAQKNNVGISNTNPVHQAMSGYVTAWSSTDRAFIWERSCCPGLIIGSHAQGIEVWGGVFADRFYFQPLATLPFGPSEPKQDSVHRSPYARGIREVAQLLRAVDDCIDDIQLHFADVSSGVPPTTTSSAGETTAQSIFPDWTTVTIDGVTCELVYFRRLAPDDKAKSIFLAHVRLDGQNDTTVVVKFAHTYSIKVHRFLAAKQRAPRLHFCEFVTELQMFVAIMDFVDVQDLYTVGKLTEQQYTNLETAMGLLKKGSYVLGDLRAPNILVSGDQELWIVDFDWAGKEGEVFYPEDINADLDEWAPGVGPGGKIESAHDNYSLNNLKHKYCSRR
;
A
#
# COMPACT_ATOMS: atom_id res chain seq x y z
N MET A 1 -8.80 -25.54 -8.76
CA MET A 1 -8.65 -26.80 -7.99
C MET A 1 -10.05 -27.42 -7.92
N LEU A 2 -10.30 -28.55 -8.59
CA LEU A 2 -11.59 -29.25 -8.52
C LEU A 2 -11.67 -29.95 -7.16
N HIS A 3 -12.49 -29.45 -6.24
CA HIS A 3 -12.78 -30.16 -5.00
C HIS A 3 -13.87 -31.20 -5.30
N PHE A 4 -13.55 -32.48 -5.15
CA PHE A 4 -14.53 -33.55 -5.23
C PHE A 4 -15.10 -33.77 -3.83
N ILE A 5 -16.39 -33.48 -3.63
CA ILE A 5 -17.10 -33.86 -2.40
C ILE A 5 -17.72 -35.24 -2.67
N VAL A 6 -17.36 -36.24 -1.87
CA VAL A 6 -17.95 -37.59 -1.94
C VAL A 6 -18.97 -37.72 -0.81
N LEU A 7 -20.26 -37.75 -1.16
CA LEU A 7 -21.34 -38.06 -0.23
C LEU A 7 -21.65 -39.57 -0.31
N ILE A 8 -21.53 -40.27 0.82
CA ILE A 8 -21.91 -41.68 0.94
C ILE A 8 -23.21 -41.74 1.74
N LEU A 9 -24.32 -42.07 1.07
CA LEU A 9 -25.61 -42.31 1.74
C LEU A 9 -25.79 -43.81 1.96
N ARG A 10 -26.06 -44.20 3.21
CA ARG A 10 -26.33 -45.59 3.61
C ARG A 10 -27.80 -45.69 3.99
N TYR A 11 -28.60 -46.46 3.24
CA TYR A 11 -30.01 -46.67 3.58
C TYR A 11 -30.15 -47.78 4.65
N PRO A 12 -30.85 -47.53 5.77
CA PRO A 12 -31.36 -48.59 6.62
C PRO A 12 -32.71 -49.11 6.12
N ASP A 13 -33.03 -50.34 6.49
CA ASP A 13 -34.10 -51.21 6.00
C ASP A 13 -35.51 -50.62 5.78
N ARG A 14 -36.19 -51.19 4.77
CA ARG A 14 -37.61 -50.98 4.44
C ARG A 14 -38.55 -51.44 5.56
N THR A 15 -39.11 -50.53 6.34
CA THR A 15 -40.49 -50.65 6.86
C THR A 15 -41.01 -49.31 7.39
N SER A 16 -41.40 -48.39 6.50
CA SER A 16 -42.50 -47.44 6.75
C SER A 16 -42.72 -46.56 5.51
N ARG A 17 -43.70 -46.94 4.69
CA ARG A 17 -44.45 -45.96 3.89
C ARG A 17 -45.19 -45.05 4.87
N ALA A 18 -44.78 -43.80 4.98
CA ALA A 18 -45.61 -42.76 5.57
C ALA A 18 -45.39 -41.46 4.80
N MET A 19 -46.49 -40.95 4.25
CA MET A 19 -46.62 -39.57 3.80
C MET A 19 -46.22 -38.65 4.95
N TYR A 20 -45.26 -37.75 4.73
CA TYR A 20 -45.05 -36.61 5.61
C TYR A 20 -45.33 -35.34 4.81
N THR A 21 -46.57 -34.88 4.94
CA THR A 21 -46.96 -33.48 4.73
C THR A 21 -46.28 -32.60 5.77
N THR A 22 -45.98 -31.36 5.37
CA THR A 22 -45.44 -30.23 6.13
C THR A 22 -45.69 -30.22 7.64
N GLN A 23 -44.63 -29.86 8.39
CA GLN A 23 -44.52 -29.74 9.86
C GLN A 23 -44.26 -31.06 10.62
N ASP A 24 -42.99 -31.43 10.78
CA ASP A 24 -42.41 -31.80 12.08
C ASP A 24 -40.88 -31.96 11.98
N SER A 25 -40.20 -31.54 13.04
CA SER A 25 -38.76 -31.31 13.16
C SER A 25 -37.90 -32.58 13.12
N ILE A 26 -36.96 -32.66 12.19
CA ILE A 26 -35.73 -33.46 12.36
C ILE A 26 -34.71 -32.56 13.06
N SER A 27 -34.27 -32.96 14.24
CA SER A 27 -33.20 -32.29 14.98
C SER A 27 -31.91 -32.30 14.16
N ALA A 28 -31.54 -31.14 13.64
CA ALA A 28 -30.28 -30.94 12.94
C ALA A 28 -29.08 -31.15 13.89
N PRO A 29 -28.04 -31.88 13.49
CA PRO A 29 -26.72 -31.74 14.08
C PRO A 29 -26.19 -30.33 13.79
N ASP A 30 -25.51 -29.72 14.77
CA ASP A 30 -24.91 -28.37 14.79
C ASP A 30 -24.97 -27.52 13.50
N SER A 31 -25.71 -26.42 13.59
CA SER A 31 -25.98 -25.44 12.53
C SER A 31 -24.80 -24.50 12.17
N SER A 32 -23.56 -24.83 12.55
CA SER A 32 -22.41 -23.93 12.37
C SER A 32 -21.66 -24.09 11.05
N VAL A 33 -22.12 -24.91 10.09
CA VAL A 33 -21.33 -25.25 8.89
C VAL A 33 -22.02 -24.91 7.54
N TYR A 34 -23.29 -24.50 7.52
CA TYR A 34 -24.08 -24.47 6.26
C TYR A 34 -24.38 -23.08 5.65
N ASN A 35 -23.68 -22.01 6.04
CA ASN A 35 -23.86 -20.68 5.43
C ASN A 35 -22.68 -20.24 4.55
N LEU A 36 -22.18 -21.13 3.69
CA LEU A 36 -21.30 -20.75 2.59
C LEU A 36 -21.87 -21.37 1.31
N PHE A 37 -22.14 -20.51 0.32
CA PHE A 37 -22.52 -20.81 -1.08
C PHE A 37 -24.04 -20.95 -1.39
N PRO A 38 -24.67 -19.96 -2.05
CA PRO A 38 -26.12 -19.97 -2.30
C PRO A 38 -26.61 -20.65 -3.59
N GLU A 39 -25.77 -21.10 -4.53
CA GLU A 39 -26.25 -21.63 -5.82
C GLU A 39 -25.35 -22.77 -6.34
N PHE A 40 -25.96 -23.90 -6.69
CA PHE A 40 -25.30 -25.04 -7.37
C PHE A 40 -26.19 -25.56 -8.49
N GLU A 41 -25.59 -25.97 -9.62
CA GLU A 41 -26.28 -26.70 -10.68
C GLU A 41 -25.67 -28.12 -10.76
N ILE A 42 -26.52 -29.15 -10.81
CA ILE A 42 -26.07 -30.54 -10.89
C ILE A 42 -25.98 -30.92 -12.36
N ASN A 43 -24.78 -30.83 -12.92
CA ASN A 43 -24.60 -31.06 -14.36
C ASN A 43 -24.51 -32.56 -14.72
N ARG A 44 -24.14 -33.44 -13.78
CA ARG A 44 -24.06 -34.90 -14.01
C ARG A 44 -24.08 -35.69 -12.70
N ILE A 45 -24.91 -36.73 -12.62
CA ILE A 45 -24.87 -37.73 -11.54
C ILE A 45 -24.46 -39.07 -12.14
N GLU A 46 -23.42 -39.70 -11.59
CA GLU A 46 -23.02 -41.05 -11.95
C GLU A 46 -23.28 -42.00 -10.78
N THR A 47 -23.85 -43.15 -11.07
CA THR A 47 -24.08 -44.20 -10.08
C THR A 47 -23.25 -45.43 -10.43
N TRP A 48 -22.59 -46.00 -9.44
CA TRP A 48 -21.79 -47.21 -9.60
C TRP A 48 -22.22 -48.25 -8.56
N ILE A 49 -22.35 -49.50 -8.98
CA ILE A 49 -22.57 -50.64 -8.10
C ILE A 49 -21.24 -51.41 -8.03
N PHE A 50 -20.78 -51.71 -6.82
CA PHE A 50 -19.38 -52.09 -6.56
C PHE A 50 -18.92 -53.41 -7.19
N ASP A 51 -19.81 -54.22 -7.76
CA ASP A 51 -19.47 -55.52 -8.34
C ASP A 51 -19.20 -55.54 -9.85
N ASP A 52 -19.25 -54.39 -10.54
CA ASP A 52 -18.64 -54.23 -11.88
C ASP A 52 -18.18 -52.77 -12.14
N PRO A 53 -16.87 -52.46 -11.98
CA PRO A 53 -16.34 -51.11 -12.11
C PRO A 53 -16.23 -50.59 -13.56
N PHE A 54 -16.81 -51.27 -14.56
CA PHE A 54 -16.78 -50.82 -15.96
C PHE A 54 -18.17 -50.57 -16.58
N ALA A 55 -19.27 -50.81 -15.87
CA ALA A 55 -20.62 -50.58 -16.38
C ALA A 55 -21.15 -49.17 -16.01
N THR A 56 -20.78 -48.13 -16.75
CA THR A 56 -21.48 -46.84 -16.69
C THR A 56 -22.86 -46.94 -17.35
N ARG A 57 -23.94 -46.62 -16.64
CA ARG A 57 -25.28 -46.43 -17.23
C ARG A 57 -25.74 -44.97 -17.04
N GLU A 58 -26.22 -44.35 -18.11
CA GLU A 58 -26.79 -43.00 -18.08
C GLU A 58 -28.16 -43.00 -17.36
N VAL A 59 -28.35 -42.07 -16.44
CA VAL A 59 -29.63 -41.81 -15.76
C VAL A 59 -30.15 -40.46 -16.24
N ASN A 60 -31.41 -40.41 -16.69
CA ASN A 60 -32.06 -39.17 -17.10
C ASN A 60 -32.48 -38.35 -15.86
N ILE A 61 -32.00 -37.11 -15.78
CA ILE A 61 -32.38 -36.16 -14.73
C ILE A 61 -33.57 -35.32 -15.24
N ARG A 62 -34.62 -35.16 -14.42
CA ARG A 62 -35.67 -34.15 -14.66
C ARG A 62 -35.69 -33.16 -13.50
N THR A 63 -35.48 -31.88 -13.81
CA THR A 63 -35.74 -30.75 -12.92
C THR A 63 -37.17 -30.27 -13.10
N PHE A 64 -37.86 -29.92 -12.00
CA PHE A 64 -39.19 -29.29 -12.04
C PHE A 64 -39.07 -27.85 -11.54
N GLU A 65 -39.54 -26.89 -12.33
CA GLU A 65 -39.74 -25.50 -11.91
C GLU A 65 -41.24 -25.22 -11.77
N GLY A 66 -41.64 -24.67 -10.63
CA GLY A 66 -43.02 -24.26 -10.36
C GLY A 66 -43.04 -23.00 -9.47
N PRO A 67 -44.01 -22.09 -9.65
CA PRO A 67 -43.94 -20.73 -9.11
C PRO A 67 -44.15 -20.57 -7.59
N ASP A 68 -44.43 -21.63 -6.82
CA ASP A 68 -44.82 -21.53 -5.40
C ASP A 68 -44.14 -22.56 -4.47
N ILE A 69 -42.80 -22.59 -4.41
CA ILE A 69 -42.06 -23.41 -3.41
C ILE A 69 -40.97 -22.57 -2.71
N PRO A 70 -40.90 -22.54 -1.36
CA PRO A 70 -39.88 -21.78 -0.63
C PRO A 70 -38.47 -22.37 -0.85
N SER A 71 -37.48 -21.48 -0.84
CA SER A 71 -36.07 -21.67 -1.22
C SER A 71 -35.27 -22.69 -0.38
N HIS A 72 -35.57 -23.98 -0.49
CA HIS A 72 -34.74 -25.09 -0.02
C HIS A 72 -34.83 -26.24 -1.02
N TRP A 73 -33.76 -26.51 -1.78
CA TRP A 73 -33.74 -27.57 -2.80
C TRP A 73 -33.51 -28.94 -2.16
N VAL A 74 -34.48 -29.85 -2.30
CA VAL A 74 -34.29 -31.29 -2.05
C VAL A 74 -34.19 -31.98 -3.40
N VAL A 75 -33.02 -32.55 -3.72
CA VAL A 75 -32.83 -33.36 -4.92
C VAL A 75 -33.24 -34.79 -4.60
N LEU A 76 -34.45 -35.19 -5.03
CA LEU A 76 -34.87 -36.58 -5.04
C LEU A 76 -34.35 -37.22 -6.33
N VAL A 77 -33.37 -38.11 -6.21
CA VAL A 77 -32.96 -39.00 -7.30
C VAL A 77 -33.96 -40.15 -7.33
N ASP A 78 -34.98 -40.04 -8.18
CA ASP A 78 -35.90 -41.14 -8.44
C ASP A 78 -35.22 -42.11 -9.41
N ALA A 79 -34.93 -43.33 -8.94
CA ALA A 79 -34.45 -44.39 -9.82
C ALA A 79 -35.62 -44.76 -10.73
N ASP A 80 -35.50 -44.43 -12.01
CA ASP A 80 -36.53 -44.55 -13.04
C ASP A 80 -37.43 -45.79 -12.84
N ALA A 81 -38.75 -45.56 -12.77
CA ALA A 81 -39.79 -46.52 -12.42
C ALA A 81 -39.96 -47.69 -13.41
N ARG A 82 -38.99 -47.91 -14.30
CA ARG A 82 -38.85 -49.09 -15.16
C ARG A 82 -37.86 -50.13 -14.63
N LEU A 83 -37.14 -49.85 -13.54
CA LEU A 83 -36.19 -50.79 -12.92
C LEU A 83 -36.83 -51.70 -11.86
N ALA A 84 -38.12 -51.57 -11.59
CA ALA A 84 -38.81 -52.30 -10.53
C ALA A 84 -39.32 -53.70 -10.93
N GLU A 85 -39.13 -54.15 -12.17
CA GLU A 85 -39.68 -55.45 -12.62
C GLU A 85 -38.68 -56.61 -12.71
N GLU A 86 -37.35 -56.41 -12.62
CA GLU A 86 -36.40 -57.53 -12.79
C GLU A 86 -35.19 -57.61 -11.83
N ALA A 87 -35.05 -56.74 -10.82
CA ALA A 87 -33.93 -56.81 -9.87
C ALA A 87 -34.34 -57.39 -8.51
N GLN A 88 -33.67 -58.47 -8.07
CA GLN A 88 -33.82 -59.04 -6.71
C GLN A 88 -33.20 -58.11 -5.66
N ALA A 89 -33.83 -58.09 -4.47
CA ALA A 89 -33.70 -57.06 -3.45
C ALA A 89 -32.32 -56.92 -2.75
N ASP A 90 -31.32 -57.74 -3.07
CA ASP A 90 -30.01 -57.70 -2.40
C ASP A 90 -28.93 -56.88 -3.14
N ASP A 91 -29.14 -56.47 -4.40
CA ASP A 91 -28.13 -55.75 -5.20
C ASP A 91 -27.94 -54.26 -4.81
N TYR A 92 -28.82 -53.71 -3.98
CA TYR A 92 -28.80 -52.28 -3.64
C TYR A 92 -28.07 -51.93 -2.34
N LYS A 93 -27.50 -52.91 -1.62
CA LYS A 93 -26.81 -52.66 -0.34
C LYS A 93 -25.50 -51.87 -0.47
N ASN A 94 -24.91 -51.77 -1.68
CA ASN A 94 -23.60 -51.15 -1.91
C ASN A 94 -23.58 -50.10 -3.03
N MET A 95 -24.70 -49.42 -3.30
CA MET A 95 -24.72 -48.37 -4.33
C MET A 95 -24.08 -47.07 -3.81
N ILE A 96 -22.97 -46.64 -4.43
CA ILE A 96 -22.36 -45.33 -4.16
C ILE A 96 -22.71 -44.40 -5.32
N VAL A 97 -23.40 -43.31 -5.00
CA VAL A 97 -23.73 -42.25 -5.97
C VAL A 97 -22.60 -41.21 -5.94
N ARG A 98 -21.89 -41.02 -7.05
CA ARG A 98 -20.99 -39.88 -7.23
C ARG A 98 -21.70 -38.84 -8.09
N ALA A 99 -22.18 -37.78 -7.46
CA ALA A 99 -22.62 -36.60 -8.19
C ALA A 99 -21.40 -35.72 -8.53
N ALA A 100 -21.17 -35.47 -9.81
CA ALA A 100 -20.22 -34.44 -10.24
C ALA A 100 -21.00 -33.13 -10.34
N MET A 101 -20.96 -32.34 -9.25
CA MET A 101 -21.58 -31.02 -9.23
C MET A 101 -20.61 -30.02 -9.84
N THR A 102 -21.06 -29.28 -10.86
CA THR A 102 -20.33 -28.12 -11.34
C THR A 102 -20.84 -26.93 -10.56
N LEU A 103 -19.99 -26.38 -9.70
CA LEU A 103 -20.28 -25.12 -9.04
C LEU A 103 -20.32 -24.02 -10.09
N HIS A 104 -21.51 -23.67 -10.58
CA HIS A 104 -21.71 -22.36 -11.16
C HIS A 104 -21.74 -21.39 -9.98
N LEU A 105 -20.59 -20.77 -9.71
CA LEU A 105 -20.56 -19.54 -8.93
C LEU A 105 -21.43 -18.53 -9.68
N GLY A 106 -22.73 -18.54 -9.41
CA GLY A 106 -23.57 -17.37 -9.58
C GLY A 106 -22.82 -16.22 -8.95
N LYS A 107 -22.81 -15.06 -9.63
CA LYS A 107 -22.13 -13.86 -9.16
C LYS A 107 -22.81 -13.39 -7.86
N ALA A 108 -22.56 -14.07 -6.75
CA ALA A 108 -22.22 -13.37 -5.53
C ALA A 108 -21.23 -12.32 -5.99
N GLN A 109 -21.58 -11.04 -5.78
CA GLN A 109 -20.57 -9.99 -5.89
C GLN A 109 -19.38 -10.52 -5.11
N GLN A 110 -18.33 -10.90 -5.84
CA GLN A 110 -17.13 -11.37 -5.20
C GLN A 110 -16.81 -10.28 -4.18
N PRO A 111 -16.46 -10.61 -2.91
CA PRO A 111 -15.59 -9.68 -2.22
C PRO A 111 -14.48 -9.42 -3.23
N ARG A 112 -14.37 -8.17 -3.70
CA ARG A 112 -13.43 -7.82 -4.78
C ARG A 112 -12.14 -8.57 -4.47
N PRO A 113 -11.52 -9.25 -5.45
CA PRO A 113 -10.27 -9.93 -5.20
C PRO A 113 -9.40 -8.98 -4.39
N ILE A 114 -8.86 -9.49 -3.27
CA ILE A 114 -7.80 -8.81 -2.52
C ILE A 114 -6.84 -8.31 -3.60
N PRO A 115 -6.67 -6.99 -3.80
CA PRO A 115 -5.78 -6.51 -4.84
C PRO A 115 -4.45 -7.23 -4.70
N GLY A 116 -4.01 -7.83 -5.80
CA GLY A 116 -2.93 -8.81 -5.86
C GLY A 116 -1.57 -8.19 -5.65
N ASP A 117 -1.29 -7.76 -4.43
CA ASP A 117 -0.10 -6.97 -4.11
C ASP A 117 1.25 -7.70 -4.39
N LEU A 118 1.31 -9.04 -4.24
CA LEU A 118 2.51 -9.83 -4.57
C LEU A 118 2.61 -10.23 -6.06
N ALA A 119 1.49 -10.59 -6.69
CA ALA A 119 1.45 -10.90 -8.13
C ALA A 119 1.84 -9.66 -8.95
N ASP A 120 1.45 -8.47 -8.47
CA ASP A 120 1.83 -7.20 -9.04
C ASP A 120 3.34 -6.94 -8.90
N ARG A 121 3.97 -7.25 -7.75
CA ARG A 121 5.43 -7.12 -7.58
C ARG A 121 6.24 -8.01 -8.49
N GLN A 122 5.80 -9.24 -8.74
CA GLN A 122 6.45 -10.11 -9.73
C GLN A 122 6.40 -9.51 -11.14
N ASN A 123 5.27 -8.92 -11.53
CA ASN A 123 5.12 -8.25 -12.82
C ASN A 123 5.94 -6.95 -12.91
N ILE A 124 6.01 -6.18 -11.82
CA ILE A 124 6.84 -4.97 -11.71
C ILE A 124 8.32 -5.33 -11.82
N ALA A 125 8.79 -6.32 -11.07
CA ALA A 125 10.16 -6.81 -11.17
C ALA A 125 10.47 -7.33 -12.59
N ARG A 126 9.51 -8.04 -13.22
CA ARG A 126 9.66 -8.46 -14.62
C ARG A 126 9.82 -7.28 -15.57
N ALA A 127 9.02 -6.24 -15.42
CA ALA A 127 9.14 -5.01 -16.22
C ALA A 127 10.48 -4.29 -15.94
N GLY A 128 10.89 -4.20 -14.68
CA GLY A 128 12.17 -3.60 -14.28
C GLY A 128 13.39 -4.32 -14.85
N ARG A 129 13.36 -5.65 -14.99
CA ARG A 129 14.42 -6.43 -15.67
C ARG A 129 14.59 -6.08 -17.15
N GLN A 130 13.55 -5.55 -17.80
CA GLN A 130 13.59 -5.18 -19.22
C GLN A 130 14.15 -3.77 -19.43
N ARG A 131 14.49 -3.03 -18.36
CA ARG A 131 15.11 -1.71 -18.48
C ARG A 131 16.52 -1.84 -19.07
N PRO A 132 16.96 -0.88 -19.89
CA PRO A 132 18.34 -0.81 -20.33
C PRO A 132 19.26 -0.45 -19.15
N THR A 133 20.57 -0.44 -19.42
CA THR A 133 21.59 -0.12 -18.41
C THR A 133 21.28 1.19 -17.67
N PRO A 134 21.71 1.35 -16.41
CA PRO A 134 21.37 2.52 -15.61
C PRO A 134 21.76 3.87 -16.24
N SER A 135 22.85 3.91 -17.01
CA SER A 135 23.27 5.12 -17.72
C SER A 135 22.28 5.52 -18.82
N THR A 136 21.70 4.55 -19.51
CA THR A 136 20.68 4.76 -20.54
C THR A 136 19.31 5.02 -19.92
N SER A 137 18.87 4.22 -18.95
CA SER A 137 17.54 4.38 -18.32
C SER A 137 17.46 5.61 -17.39
N GLY A 138 18.59 6.12 -16.92
CA GLY A 138 18.66 7.42 -16.21
C GLY A 138 18.80 8.64 -17.13
N SER A 139 18.87 8.45 -18.46
CA SER A 139 19.00 9.55 -19.42
C SER A 139 17.67 10.30 -19.60
N LEU A 140 17.75 11.61 -19.87
CA LEU A 140 16.55 12.43 -20.05
C LEU A 140 15.63 11.90 -21.17
N SER A 141 16.19 11.49 -22.31
CA SER A 141 15.41 10.96 -23.44
C SER A 141 14.62 9.71 -23.06
N TYR A 142 15.24 8.79 -22.32
CA TYR A 142 14.54 7.59 -21.85
C TYR A 142 13.44 7.95 -20.84
N LEU A 143 13.71 8.87 -19.90
CA LEU A 143 12.75 9.26 -18.88
C LEU A 143 11.51 9.93 -19.49
N ILE A 144 11.66 10.79 -20.51
CA ILE A 144 10.54 11.42 -21.22
C ILE A 144 9.57 10.36 -21.78
N GLU A 145 10.10 9.30 -22.37
CA GLU A 145 9.31 8.24 -22.99
C GLU A 145 8.72 7.24 -21.98
N ASN A 146 9.41 7.01 -20.84
CA ASN A 146 9.14 5.87 -19.98
C ASN A 146 8.69 6.22 -18.55
N GLN A 147 8.69 7.48 -18.13
CA GLN A 147 8.11 7.90 -16.84
C GLN A 147 6.63 8.20 -16.98
N GLN A 148 5.82 7.15 -17.11
CA GLN A 148 4.37 7.22 -17.31
C GLN A 148 3.64 6.35 -16.27
N SER A 149 2.50 6.80 -15.75
CA SER A 149 1.75 6.10 -14.69
C SER A 149 1.27 4.70 -15.10
N ALA A 150 1.04 4.48 -16.39
CA ALA A 150 0.65 3.18 -16.94
C ALA A 150 1.78 2.14 -16.93
N ARG A 151 3.04 2.55 -16.74
CA ARG A 151 4.19 1.64 -16.73
C ARG A 151 4.42 1.07 -15.33
N LEU A 152 4.51 -0.26 -15.26
CA LEU A 152 4.74 -0.98 -14.01
C LEU A 152 6.10 -0.66 -13.38
N ASP A 153 7.11 -0.39 -14.21
CA ASP A 153 8.48 -0.08 -13.80
C ASP A 153 8.76 1.44 -13.70
N ALA A 154 7.72 2.28 -13.71
CA ALA A 154 7.87 3.72 -13.52
C ALA A 154 8.51 4.03 -12.15
N LEU A 155 9.32 5.09 -12.11
CA LEU A 155 9.95 5.56 -10.88
C LEU A 155 9.03 6.60 -10.25
N TYR A 156 8.45 6.29 -9.09
CA TYR A 156 7.64 7.25 -8.35
C TYR A 156 8.55 8.14 -7.52
N ASN A 157 8.94 9.28 -8.10
CA ASN A 157 9.92 10.21 -7.54
C ASN A 157 9.54 11.70 -7.73
N HIS A 158 8.25 11.99 -8.00
CA HIS A 158 7.71 13.31 -8.39
C HIS A 158 8.19 13.85 -9.75
N CYS A 159 8.86 13.03 -10.58
CA CYS A 159 9.30 13.43 -11.91
C CYS A 159 8.78 12.44 -12.98
N PRO A 160 7.69 12.79 -13.70
CA PRO A 160 6.90 14.03 -13.65
C PRO A 160 5.98 14.13 -12.41
N PRO A 161 5.36 15.31 -12.16
CA PRO A 161 4.62 15.59 -10.92
C PRO A 161 3.48 14.64 -10.58
N TYR A 162 2.95 13.88 -11.54
CA TYR A 162 1.90 12.89 -11.30
C TYR A 162 2.42 11.53 -10.79
N LEU A 163 3.73 11.25 -10.92
CA LEU A 163 4.38 10.06 -10.33
C LEU A 163 4.77 10.30 -8.88
N ARG A 164 3.76 10.61 -8.05
CA ARG A 164 3.94 10.95 -6.64
C ARG A 164 4.00 9.69 -5.79
N PRO A 165 5.10 9.44 -5.06
CA PRO A 165 5.17 8.35 -4.10
C PRO A 165 4.46 8.72 -2.78
N PRO A 166 4.04 7.73 -2.00
CA PRO A 166 3.86 7.91 -0.57
C PRO A 166 5.23 8.19 0.09
N PRO A 167 5.30 8.87 1.25
CA PRO A 167 6.56 9.08 1.94
C PRO A 167 7.27 7.74 2.24
N VAL A 168 8.52 7.59 1.81
CA VAL A 168 9.28 6.35 2.05
C VAL A 168 9.59 6.13 3.54
N THR A 169 9.51 7.21 4.33
CA THR A 169 9.57 7.17 5.80
C THR A 169 8.41 6.41 6.45
N LEU A 170 7.35 6.09 5.72
CA LEU A 170 6.29 5.19 6.18
C LEU A 170 6.71 3.72 6.16
N TYR A 171 7.72 3.34 5.35
CA TYR A 171 8.08 1.94 5.11
C TYR A 171 9.39 1.52 5.79
N PHE A 172 10.20 2.49 6.21
CA PHE A 172 11.50 2.19 6.80
C PHE A 172 11.94 3.23 7.84
N TYR A 173 12.14 2.76 9.07
CA TYR A 173 12.56 3.55 10.22
C TYR A 173 13.87 4.30 10.02
N GLY A 174 14.87 3.69 9.37
CA GLY A 174 16.16 4.34 9.12
C GLY A 174 16.02 5.65 8.33
N PHE A 175 15.04 5.76 7.42
CA PHE A 175 14.76 7.01 6.71
C PHE A 175 14.11 8.09 7.59
N ARG A 176 13.33 7.70 8.62
CA ARG A 176 12.82 8.65 9.63
C ARG A 176 13.97 9.23 10.44
N LYS A 177 14.81 8.36 10.99
CA LYS A 177 16.01 8.73 11.76
C LYS A 177 16.94 9.61 10.95
N PHE A 178 17.22 9.27 9.69
CA PHE A 178 18.00 10.10 8.77
C PHE A 178 17.45 11.54 8.68
N ARG A 179 16.14 11.70 8.42
CA ARG A 179 15.53 13.04 8.28
C ARG A 179 15.52 13.80 9.61
N GLN A 180 15.34 13.11 10.74
CA GLN A 180 15.44 13.74 12.06
C GLN A 180 16.86 14.27 12.30
N THR A 181 17.89 13.47 12.01
CA THR A 181 19.28 13.91 12.08
C THR A 181 19.50 15.14 11.21
N MET A 182 19.07 15.13 9.95
CA MET A 182 19.28 16.27 9.04
C MET A 182 18.47 17.53 9.36
N ARG A 183 17.37 17.42 10.12
CA ARG A 183 16.61 18.59 10.62
C ARG A 183 17.25 19.25 11.82
N THR A 184 17.97 18.46 12.63
CA THR A 184 18.70 18.96 13.79
C THR A 184 19.77 19.94 13.30
N SER A 185 19.94 21.07 13.98
CA SER A 185 20.99 22.02 13.60
C SER A 185 22.35 21.35 13.69
N SER A 186 23.22 21.52 12.69
CA SER A 186 24.60 21.01 12.76
C SER A 186 25.40 21.66 13.89
N ASP A 187 24.94 22.79 14.44
CA ASP A 187 25.52 23.43 15.62
C ASP A 187 25.16 22.71 16.93
N GLU A 188 24.05 21.97 16.97
CA GLU A 188 23.60 21.17 18.13
C GLU A 188 24.28 19.80 18.20
N LEU A 189 24.95 19.39 17.13
CA LEU A 189 25.63 18.09 17.04
C LEU A 189 27.11 18.21 17.40
N GLU A 190 27.61 17.29 18.21
CA GLU A 190 29.05 17.14 18.42
C GLU A 190 29.66 16.24 17.35
N PHE A 191 30.81 16.64 16.81
CA PHE A 191 31.56 15.88 15.80
C PHE A 191 32.97 15.61 16.30
N THR A 192 33.46 14.41 16.03
CA THR A 192 34.86 14.05 16.24
C THR A 192 35.76 14.79 15.25
N SER A 193 37.06 14.85 15.57
CA SER A 193 38.04 15.43 14.63
C SER A 193 38.07 14.67 13.30
N ASP A 194 37.94 13.34 13.34
CA ASP A 194 38.00 12.50 12.14
C ASP A 194 36.81 12.75 11.22
N GLU A 195 35.60 12.90 11.77
CA GLU A 195 34.41 13.26 10.99
C GLU A 195 34.57 14.62 10.30
N LEU A 196 35.08 15.62 11.01
CA LEU A 196 35.31 16.95 10.45
C LEU A 196 36.43 16.94 9.39
N CYS A 197 37.50 16.17 9.61
CA CYS A 197 38.58 16.01 8.64
C CYS A 197 38.11 15.28 7.38
N ALA A 198 37.32 14.21 7.53
CA ALA A 198 36.72 13.47 6.41
C ALA A 198 35.77 14.38 5.61
N ALA A 199 34.88 15.12 6.29
CA ALA A 199 33.97 16.06 5.66
C ALA A 199 34.73 17.18 4.93
N ALA A 200 35.72 17.80 5.56
CA ALA A 200 36.53 18.85 4.94
C ALA A 200 37.27 18.34 3.69
N SER A 201 37.83 17.13 3.76
CA SER A 201 38.51 16.50 2.62
C SER A 201 37.53 16.19 1.49
N PHE A 202 36.35 15.66 1.83
CA PHE A 202 35.29 15.38 0.87
C PHE A 202 34.79 16.65 0.18
N THR A 203 34.50 17.70 0.95
CA THR A 203 34.13 19.02 0.40
C THR A 203 35.22 19.57 -0.51
N SER A 204 36.49 19.55 -0.05
CA SER A 204 37.62 20.07 -0.81
C SER A 204 37.81 19.35 -2.14
N VAL A 205 37.79 18.02 -2.15
CA VAL A 205 37.96 17.24 -3.39
C VAL A 205 36.74 17.40 -4.30
N SER A 206 35.53 17.43 -3.75
CA SER A 206 34.29 17.56 -4.52
C SER A 206 34.19 18.89 -5.28
N LEU A 207 34.75 19.97 -4.71
CA LEU A 207 34.78 21.30 -5.33
C LEU A 207 35.89 21.49 -6.39
N ARG A 208 36.79 20.51 -6.58
CA ARG A 208 37.84 20.61 -7.61
C ARG A 208 37.25 20.47 -9.00
N LEU A 209 37.85 21.19 -9.95
CA LEU A 209 37.56 21.04 -11.37
C LEU A 209 38.40 19.90 -11.94
N PHE A 210 37.75 18.96 -12.64
CA PHE A 210 38.38 17.82 -13.26
C PHE A 210 38.17 17.84 -14.77
N GLN A 211 39.16 17.38 -15.53
CA GLN A 211 39.07 17.29 -17.00
C GLN A 211 38.06 16.23 -17.46
N THR A 212 37.90 15.13 -16.71
CA THR A 212 37.03 14.00 -17.05
C THR A 212 36.35 13.44 -15.81
N GLU A 213 35.23 12.73 -16.00
CA GLU A 213 34.50 12.07 -14.89
C GLU A 213 35.38 11.01 -14.22
N ASP A 214 36.17 10.27 -14.97
CA ASP A 214 37.11 9.26 -14.46
C ASP A 214 38.16 9.86 -13.49
N TYR A 215 38.71 11.05 -13.79
CA TYR A 215 39.64 11.71 -12.87
C TYR A 215 38.96 12.14 -11.56
N ARG A 216 37.73 12.64 -11.65
CA ARG A 216 36.92 12.99 -10.46
C ARG A 216 36.65 11.74 -9.61
N GLN A 217 36.18 10.67 -10.25
CA GLN A 217 35.89 9.39 -9.58
C GLN A 217 37.13 8.83 -8.88
N LYS A 218 38.29 8.81 -9.55
CA LYS A 218 39.57 8.38 -8.95
C LYS A 218 40.00 9.23 -7.75
N ALA A 219 39.73 10.54 -7.79
CA ALA A 219 40.08 11.44 -6.68
C ALA A 219 39.16 11.20 -5.46
N LEU A 220 37.86 11.05 -5.69
CA LEU A 220 36.88 10.79 -4.64
C LEU A 220 37.00 9.37 -4.06
N HIS A 221 37.36 8.38 -4.88
CA HIS A 221 37.62 7.00 -4.44
C HIS A 221 38.72 6.92 -3.37
N LYS A 222 39.75 7.78 -3.47
CA LYS A 222 40.89 7.79 -2.54
C LYS A 222 40.56 8.30 -1.13
N LEU A 223 39.38 8.90 -0.93
CA LEU A 223 38.98 9.41 0.37
C LEU A 223 38.51 8.32 1.34
N ASP A 224 38.19 7.13 0.81
CA ASP A 224 37.77 5.95 1.59
C ASP A 224 36.68 6.26 2.64
N LEU A 225 35.70 7.08 2.22
CA LEU A 225 34.64 7.55 3.10
C LEU A 225 33.75 6.39 3.54
N LEU A 226 33.41 6.40 4.83
CA LEU A 226 32.50 5.44 5.46
C LEU A 226 32.99 3.99 5.36
N ASP A 227 34.30 3.76 5.25
CA ASP A 227 34.87 2.42 5.39
C ASP A 227 34.79 1.98 6.86
N LYS A 228 34.16 0.82 7.09
CA LYS A 228 34.01 0.21 8.41
C LYS A 228 34.33 -1.27 8.29
N ALA A 229 34.96 -1.83 9.33
CA ALA A 229 35.25 -3.25 9.38
C ALA A 229 33.96 -4.08 9.19
N GLY A 230 33.97 -5.00 8.23
CA GLY A 230 32.82 -5.85 7.91
C GLY A 230 31.84 -5.25 6.87
N ARG A 231 32.00 -3.98 6.48
CA ARG A 231 31.20 -3.38 5.41
C ARG A 231 31.79 -3.75 4.05
N GLN A 232 30.95 -4.19 3.12
CA GLN A 232 31.36 -4.53 1.76
C GLN A 232 31.01 -3.40 0.78
N GLY A 233 31.89 -3.15 -0.18
CA GLY A 233 31.73 -2.06 -1.15
C GLY A 233 32.52 -0.82 -0.76
N GLY A 234 31.97 0.37 -1.03
CA GLY A 234 32.58 1.65 -0.70
C GLY A 234 31.76 2.82 -1.23
N PHE A 235 31.77 3.95 -0.52
CA PHE A 235 30.96 5.13 -0.85
C PHE A 235 31.18 5.58 -2.30
N TRP A 236 32.43 5.55 -2.78
CA TRP A 236 32.81 5.78 -4.18
C TRP A 236 33.70 4.67 -4.75
N ARG A 237 33.37 3.41 -4.42
CA ARG A 237 33.97 2.22 -5.04
C ARG A 237 32.97 1.63 -6.02
N LYS A 238 33.42 1.31 -7.23
CA LYS A 238 32.55 0.77 -8.28
C LYS A 238 31.75 -0.42 -7.75
N MET A 239 30.44 -0.32 -7.88
CA MET A 239 29.49 -1.36 -7.52
C MET A 239 29.05 -2.05 -8.81
N HIS A 240 29.17 -3.37 -8.83
CA HIS A 240 28.66 -4.22 -9.91
C HIS A 240 27.45 -4.98 -9.39
N VAL A 241 26.30 -4.78 -10.03
CA VAL A 241 25.05 -5.48 -9.67
C VAL A 241 24.30 -5.84 -10.93
N GLU A 242 24.18 -7.14 -11.22
CA GLU A 242 23.66 -7.62 -12.50
C GLU A 242 24.41 -6.99 -13.70
N SER A 243 23.67 -6.39 -14.64
CA SER A 243 24.18 -5.61 -15.77
C SER A 243 24.52 -4.16 -15.41
N ALA A 244 24.25 -3.72 -14.18
CA ALA A 244 24.50 -2.35 -13.74
C ALA A 244 25.93 -2.19 -13.17
N VAL A 245 26.57 -1.09 -13.58
CA VAL A 245 27.81 -0.59 -12.98
C VAL A 245 27.54 0.81 -12.45
N LEU A 246 27.75 1.00 -11.16
CA LEU A 246 27.58 2.26 -10.44
C LEU A 246 28.92 2.76 -9.91
N ASP A 247 29.02 4.06 -9.64
CA ASP A 247 30.26 4.73 -9.22
C ASP A 247 30.55 4.57 -7.72
N GLY A 248 29.56 4.10 -6.97
CA GLY A 248 29.61 3.90 -5.52
C GLY A 248 28.50 2.96 -5.07
N GLY A 249 28.69 2.34 -3.90
CA GLY A 249 27.65 1.53 -3.30
C GLY A 249 28.19 0.57 -2.25
N PHE A 250 27.34 0.23 -1.29
CA PHE A 250 27.61 -0.74 -0.26
C PHE A 250 26.73 -1.98 -0.44
N PHE A 251 27.23 -3.10 0.06
CA PHE A 251 26.50 -4.36 0.14
C PHE A 251 26.43 -4.84 1.59
N THR A 252 25.39 -5.61 1.87
CA THR A 252 25.35 -6.52 3.01
C THR A 252 25.25 -7.94 2.50
N ARG A 253 25.84 -8.89 3.22
CA ARG A 253 25.78 -10.30 2.85
C ARG A 253 24.61 -10.96 3.55
N HIS A 254 23.71 -11.54 2.77
CA HIS A 254 22.65 -12.40 3.26
C HIS A 254 22.89 -13.82 2.76
N GLN A 255 23.20 -14.75 3.67
CA GLN A 255 23.59 -16.11 3.32
C GLN A 255 24.70 -16.11 2.24
N HIS A 256 24.38 -16.54 1.02
CA HIS A 256 25.31 -16.60 -0.12
C HIS A 256 25.05 -15.50 -1.17
N THR A 257 24.18 -14.54 -0.88
CA THR A 257 23.77 -13.48 -1.81
C THR A 257 24.17 -12.12 -1.26
N ASP A 258 24.88 -11.34 -2.09
CA ASP A 258 25.17 -9.95 -1.78
C ASP A 258 23.95 -9.07 -2.10
N LEU A 259 23.47 -8.36 -1.07
CA LEU A 259 22.33 -7.46 -1.14
C LEU A 259 22.84 -6.01 -1.21
N PRO A 260 22.56 -5.28 -2.29
CA PRO A 260 22.96 -3.88 -2.39
C PRO A 260 22.09 -3.01 -1.48
N ILE A 261 22.73 -2.17 -0.67
CA ILE A 261 22.06 -1.32 0.34
C ILE A 261 22.22 0.18 0.05
N SER A 262 23.15 0.54 -0.83
CA SER A 262 23.26 1.90 -1.37
C SER A 262 23.73 1.91 -2.82
N PHE A 263 23.33 2.95 -3.56
CA PHE A 263 23.51 3.07 -5.00
C PHE A 263 24.04 4.47 -5.31
N GLY A 264 25.30 4.57 -5.72
CA GLY A 264 26.00 5.83 -5.94
C GLY A 264 26.30 6.10 -7.40
N ALA A 265 26.01 7.32 -7.87
CA ALA A 265 26.43 7.79 -9.19
C ALA A 265 26.96 9.22 -9.12
N GLN A 266 27.97 9.49 -9.94
CA GLN A 266 28.67 10.77 -9.97
C GLN A 266 28.67 11.37 -11.37
N LYS A 267 28.58 12.70 -11.45
CA LYS A 267 28.84 13.47 -12.68
C LYS A 267 29.81 14.60 -12.40
N ASN A 268 30.53 15.04 -13.44
CA ASN A 268 31.47 16.14 -13.29
C ASN A 268 30.77 17.46 -12.96
N ASN A 269 29.80 17.86 -13.78
CA ASN A 269 29.02 19.07 -13.60
C ASN A 269 27.60 18.86 -14.11
N VAL A 270 26.66 19.60 -13.52
CA VAL A 270 25.28 19.65 -13.98
C VAL A 270 25.26 20.16 -15.43
N GLY A 271 24.58 19.43 -16.34
CA GLY A 271 24.38 19.85 -17.73
C GLY A 271 25.44 19.41 -18.75
N ILE A 272 26.55 18.79 -18.32
CA ILE A 272 27.54 18.21 -19.27
C ILE A 272 27.14 16.77 -19.65
N SER A 273 26.44 16.07 -18.75
CA SER A 273 25.95 14.71 -18.99
C SER A 273 24.44 14.71 -19.30
N ASN A 274 24.02 13.88 -20.26
CA ASN A 274 22.61 13.64 -20.57
C ASN A 274 21.89 12.78 -19.52
N THR A 275 22.60 12.35 -18.48
CA THR A 275 22.11 11.46 -17.44
C THR A 275 22.21 12.14 -16.08
N ASN A 276 21.09 12.27 -15.38
CA ASN A 276 21.07 12.76 -14.01
C ASN A 276 21.64 11.66 -13.07
N PRO A 277 22.60 11.99 -12.17
CA PRO A 277 23.24 10.98 -11.32
C PRO A 277 22.23 10.27 -10.41
N VAL A 278 21.28 10.98 -9.80
CA VAL A 278 20.24 10.36 -8.96
C VAL A 278 19.40 9.37 -9.77
N HIS A 279 18.96 9.73 -10.99
CA HIS A 279 18.17 8.83 -11.83
C HIS A 279 18.97 7.61 -12.32
N GLN A 280 20.26 7.77 -12.56
CA GLN A 280 21.16 6.65 -12.84
C GLN A 280 21.24 5.69 -11.64
N ALA A 281 21.42 6.23 -10.43
CA ALA A 281 21.46 5.43 -9.20
C ALA A 281 20.10 4.73 -8.92
N MET A 282 18.97 5.43 -9.09
CA MET A 282 17.62 4.83 -9.01
C MET A 282 17.45 3.67 -10.01
N SER A 283 17.97 3.83 -11.22
CA SER A 283 17.92 2.77 -12.23
C SER A 283 18.75 1.55 -11.82
N GLY A 284 19.92 1.77 -11.20
CA GLY A 284 20.70 0.68 -10.59
C GLY A 284 19.97 -0.04 -9.45
N TYR A 285 19.24 0.70 -8.61
CA TYR A 285 18.34 0.14 -7.60
C TYR A 285 17.26 -0.76 -8.22
N VAL A 286 16.59 -0.28 -9.29
CA VAL A 286 15.58 -1.08 -9.99
C VAL A 286 16.19 -2.33 -10.60
N THR A 287 17.35 -2.23 -11.26
CA THR A 287 18.06 -3.39 -11.81
C THR A 287 18.36 -4.43 -10.73
N ALA A 288 18.87 -4.00 -9.58
CA ALA A 288 19.21 -4.87 -8.47
C ALA A 288 17.99 -5.61 -7.90
N TRP A 289 16.93 -4.87 -7.55
CA TRP A 289 15.76 -5.43 -6.88
C TRP A 289 14.75 -6.07 -7.83
N SER A 290 14.93 -5.91 -9.13
CA SER A 290 14.19 -6.66 -10.14
C SER A 290 14.79 -8.04 -10.42
N SER A 291 16.00 -8.33 -9.95
CA SER A 291 16.67 -9.62 -10.17
C SER A 291 15.90 -10.80 -9.56
N THR A 292 15.89 -11.92 -10.28
CA THR A 292 15.31 -13.19 -9.78
C THR A 292 16.11 -13.75 -8.62
N ASP A 293 17.42 -13.47 -8.57
CA ASP A 293 18.33 -13.98 -7.54
C ASP A 293 18.05 -13.35 -6.17
N ARG A 294 17.29 -12.26 -6.13
CA ARG A 294 16.89 -11.55 -4.90
C ARG A 294 15.38 -11.63 -4.64
N ALA A 295 14.65 -12.48 -5.38
CA ALA A 295 13.20 -12.65 -5.23
C ALA A 295 12.78 -12.98 -3.80
N PHE A 296 13.51 -13.90 -3.18
CA PHE A 296 13.27 -14.34 -1.82
C PHE A 296 13.37 -13.21 -0.76
N ILE A 297 14.11 -12.12 -1.06
CA ILE A 297 14.21 -10.93 -0.21
C ILE A 297 13.05 -10.00 -0.46
N TRP A 298 12.83 -9.59 -1.71
CA TRP A 298 11.83 -8.57 -1.98
C TRP A 298 10.41 -9.09 -1.71
N GLU A 299 10.14 -10.40 -1.78
CA GLU A 299 8.87 -10.98 -1.31
C GLU A 299 8.58 -10.78 0.19
N ARG A 300 9.59 -10.42 1.00
CA ARG A 300 9.51 -10.26 2.45
C ARG A 300 9.99 -8.89 2.96
N SER A 301 10.44 -8.02 2.05
CA SER A 301 11.05 -6.74 2.39
C SER A 301 10.59 -5.65 1.44
N CYS A 302 10.46 -4.42 1.96
CA CYS A 302 10.35 -3.21 1.15
C CYS A 302 11.68 -2.83 0.48
N CYS A 303 12.75 -3.59 0.72
CA CYS A 303 14.08 -3.44 0.14
C CYS A 303 14.69 -2.05 0.29
N PRO A 304 14.77 -1.48 1.51
CA PRO A 304 15.24 -0.11 1.68
C PRO A 304 16.66 0.04 1.14
N GLY A 305 16.91 1.14 0.42
CA GLY A 305 18.23 1.47 -0.10
C GLY A 305 18.46 2.97 -0.21
N LEU A 306 19.70 3.41 0.03
CA LEU A 306 20.09 4.81 -0.19
C LEU A 306 20.48 5.03 -1.66
N ILE A 307 19.92 6.06 -2.26
CA ILE A 307 20.26 6.50 -3.62
C ILE A 307 21.05 7.81 -3.50
N ILE A 308 22.28 7.82 -4.03
CA ILE A 308 23.24 8.90 -3.82
C ILE A 308 23.68 9.44 -5.17
N GLY A 309 23.31 10.68 -5.47
CA GLY A 309 23.78 11.42 -6.64
C GLY A 309 24.75 12.52 -6.22
N SER A 310 25.90 12.63 -6.88
CA SER A 310 26.83 13.74 -6.64
C SER A 310 27.27 14.41 -7.95
N HIS A 311 27.44 15.73 -7.88
CA HIS A 311 28.06 16.57 -8.90
C HIS A 311 29.02 17.58 -8.25
N ALA A 312 29.75 18.40 -9.03
CA ALA A 312 30.77 19.29 -8.44
C ALA A 312 30.27 20.28 -7.39
N GLN A 313 28.98 20.62 -7.38
CA GLN A 313 28.41 21.66 -6.52
C GLN A 313 27.54 21.10 -5.40
N GLY A 314 27.28 19.80 -5.36
CA GLY A 314 26.42 19.25 -4.33
C GLY A 314 26.26 17.74 -4.39
N ILE A 315 25.48 17.27 -3.42
CA ILE A 315 25.11 15.89 -3.22
C ILE A 315 23.64 15.80 -2.86
N GLU A 316 22.99 14.77 -3.39
CA GLU A 316 21.61 14.42 -3.11
C GLU A 316 21.57 13.00 -2.57
N VAL A 317 20.86 12.82 -1.46
CA VAL A 317 20.60 11.51 -0.85
C VAL A 317 19.09 11.30 -0.81
N TRP A 318 18.66 10.22 -1.43
CA TRP A 318 17.27 9.79 -1.51
C TRP A 318 17.11 8.43 -0.86
N GLY A 319 15.93 8.16 -0.31
CA GLY A 319 15.53 6.84 0.15
C GLY A 319 14.73 6.15 -0.95
N GLY A 320 15.06 4.90 -1.27
CA GLY A 320 14.33 4.04 -2.19
C GLY A 320 13.71 2.87 -1.46
N VAL A 321 12.47 2.53 -1.82
CA VAL A 321 11.79 1.28 -1.41
C VAL A 321 11.09 0.65 -2.60
N PHE A 322 11.04 -0.69 -2.62
CA PHE A 322 10.24 -1.49 -3.52
C PHE A 322 9.05 -2.05 -2.74
N ALA A 323 7.97 -1.28 -2.66
CA ALA A 323 6.69 -1.73 -2.10
C ALA A 323 5.79 -2.23 -3.25
N ASP A 324 4.57 -1.72 -3.39
CA ASP A 324 3.70 -2.01 -4.54
C ASP A 324 4.12 -1.29 -5.84
N ARG A 325 5.12 -0.40 -5.76
CA ARG A 325 5.89 0.23 -6.85
C ARG A 325 7.30 0.58 -6.36
N PHE A 326 8.15 1.09 -7.24
CA PHE A 326 9.43 1.69 -6.87
C PHE A 326 9.22 3.14 -6.41
N TYR A 327 9.28 3.37 -5.10
CA TYR A 327 9.10 4.69 -4.49
C TYR A 327 10.46 5.29 -4.11
N PHE A 328 10.63 6.57 -4.42
CA PHE A 328 11.82 7.33 -4.08
C PHE A 328 11.47 8.69 -3.50
N GLN A 329 12.11 9.07 -2.39
CA GLN A 329 11.90 10.38 -1.76
C GLN A 329 13.25 11.02 -1.44
N PRO A 330 13.43 12.34 -1.68
CA PRO A 330 14.63 13.03 -1.24
C PRO A 330 14.68 13.07 0.29
N LEU A 331 15.82 12.66 0.86
CA LEU A 331 16.06 12.71 2.31
C LEU A 331 16.92 13.92 2.68
N ALA A 332 17.91 14.25 1.85
CA ALA A 332 18.71 15.47 1.96
C ALA A 332 19.28 15.89 0.60
N THR A 333 19.37 17.20 0.41
CA THR A 333 20.11 17.84 -0.68
C THR A 333 21.03 18.86 -0.06
N LEU A 334 22.32 18.76 -0.33
CA LEU A 334 23.33 19.61 0.29
C LEU A 334 24.28 20.19 -0.78
N PRO A 335 24.35 21.52 -0.93
CA PRO A 335 25.40 22.13 -1.71
C PRO A 335 26.76 21.99 -1.01
N PHE A 336 27.83 21.85 -1.78
CA PHE A 336 29.18 21.91 -1.23
C PHE A 336 29.63 23.37 -1.12
N GLY A 337 30.29 23.72 0.00
CA GLY A 337 30.90 25.03 0.18
C GLY A 337 30.28 25.83 1.33
N PRO A 338 30.31 27.18 1.27
CA PRO A 338 29.77 28.03 2.32
C PRO A 338 28.26 27.82 2.56
N SER A 339 27.87 27.73 3.83
CA SER A 339 26.48 27.74 4.28
C SER A 339 26.23 28.95 5.18
N GLU A 340 25.16 29.69 4.91
CA GLU A 340 24.83 30.92 5.63
C GLU A 340 24.29 30.65 7.05
N PRO A 341 24.44 31.61 7.97
CA PRO A 341 23.78 31.57 9.26
C PRO A 341 22.28 31.31 9.18
N LYS A 342 21.81 30.26 9.86
CA LYS A 342 20.46 30.30 10.46
C LYS A 342 20.55 31.27 11.66
N GLN A 343 19.51 32.09 11.89
CA GLN A 343 19.45 33.06 12.99
C GLN A 343 19.94 32.42 14.31
N ASP A 344 20.72 33.17 15.10
CA ASP A 344 21.31 32.77 16.40
C ASP A 344 22.47 31.76 16.42
N SER A 345 23.19 31.58 15.32
CA SER A 345 24.34 30.66 15.30
C SER A 345 25.62 31.20 15.98
N VAL A 346 26.38 30.29 16.59
CA VAL A 346 27.75 30.45 17.10
C VAL A 346 28.65 31.13 16.04
N HIS A 347 29.62 31.97 16.47
CA HIS A 347 30.61 32.68 15.63
C HIS A 347 31.50 31.73 14.78
N ARG A 348 30.94 31.05 13.77
CA ARG A 348 31.64 30.20 12.80
C ARG A 348 31.62 30.84 11.42
N SER A 349 32.68 30.61 10.63
CA SER A 349 32.68 31.03 9.23
C SER A 349 31.66 30.20 8.42
N PRO A 350 31.06 30.77 7.36
CA PRO A 350 30.14 30.04 6.49
C PRO A 350 30.72 28.73 5.92
N TYR A 351 32.02 28.72 5.61
CA TYR A 351 32.69 27.52 5.12
C TYR A 351 32.82 26.43 6.20
N ALA A 352 33.13 26.81 7.44
CA ALA A 352 33.19 25.86 8.55
C ALA A 352 31.83 25.23 8.83
N ARG A 353 30.73 25.97 8.63
CA ARG A 353 29.37 25.44 8.73
C ARG A 353 29.07 24.42 7.63
N GLY A 354 29.42 24.72 6.39
CA GLY A 354 29.26 23.78 5.28
C GLY A 354 29.99 22.45 5.52
N ILE A 355 31.20 22.50 6.09
CA ILE A 355 31.93 21.28 6.50
C ILE A 355 31.12 20.48 7.54
N ARG A 356 30.51 21.14 8.52
CA ARG A 356 29.70 20.46 9.55
C ARG A 356 28.43 19.85 8.98
N GLU A 357 27.77 20.52 8.04
CA GLU A 357 26.61 19.96 7.35
C GLU A 357 26.99 18.74 6.50
N VAL A 358 28.17 18.77 5.87
CA VAL A 358 28.71 17.58 5.18
C VAL A 358 29.03 16.47 6.18
N ALA A 359 29.62 16.78 7.35
CA ALA A 359 29.87 15.79 8.39
C ALA A 359 28.56 15.16 8.91
N GLN A 360 27.54 15.98 9.14
CA GLN A 360 26.19 15.56 9.51
C GLN A 360 25.59 14.62 8.47
N LEU A 361 25.69 14.97 7.18
CA LEU A 361 25.21 14.14 6.09
C LEU A 361 25.93 12.80 6.05
N LEU A 362 27.27 12.80 6.14
CA LEU A 362 28.07 11.57 6.13
C LEU A 362 27.71 10.65 7.31
N ARG A 363 27.54 11.21 8.52
CA ARG A 363 27.04 10.48 9.69
C ARG A 363 25.64 9.92 9.47
N ALA A 364 24.71 10.72 8.95
CA ALA A 364 23.34 10.26 8.70
C ALA A 364 23.29 9.14 7.65
N VAL A 365 24.12 9.21 6.60
CA VAL A 365 24.29 8.13 5.62
C VAL A 365 24.85 6.88 6.28
N ASP A 366 25.88 7.03 7.12
CA ASP A 366 26.53 5.94 7.82
C ASP A 366 25.57 5.19 8.76
N ASP A 367 24.84 5.94 9.59
CA ASP A 367 23.82 5.39 10.49
C ASP A 367 22.70 4.69 9.73
N CYS A 368 22.23 5.27 8.61
CA CYS A 368 21.18 4.68 7.81
C CYS A 368 21.65 3.42 7.06
N ILE A 369 22.93 3.35 6.67
CA ILE A 369 23.52 2.11 6.14
C ILE A 369 23.47 1.01 7.20
N ASP A 370 23.86 1.32 8.44
CA ASP A 370 23.82 0.38 9.56
C ASP A 370 22.37 -0.08 9.84
N ASP A 371 21.40 0.84 9.82
CA ASP A 371 19.97 0.52 9.98
C ASP A 371 19.45 -0.38 8.84
N ILE A 372 19.89 -0.19 7.58
CA ILE A 372 19.52 -1.06 6.45
C ILE A 372 20.16 -2.45 6.59
N GLN A 373 21.39 -2.53 7.08
CA GLN A 373 22.05 -3.81 7.36
C GLN A 373 21.29 -4.60 8.42
N LEU A 374 20.86 -3.94 9.49
CA LEU A 374 20.02 -4.55 10.53
C LEU A 374 18.70 -5.05 9.97
N HIS A 375 18.02 -4.24 9.14
CA HIS A 375 16.78 -4.64 8.48
C HIS A 375 16.93 -5.95 7.69
N PHE A 376 17.98 -6.07 6.86
CA PHE A 376 18.19 -7.30 6.10
C PHE A 376 18.65 -8.48 6.99
N ALA A 377 19.34 -8.22 8.10
CA ALA A 377 19.65 -9.26 9.08
C ALA A 377 18.37 -9.82 9.73
N ASP A 378 17.41 -8.95 10.08
CA ASP A 378 16.13 -9.35 10.68
C ASP A 378 15.28 -10.18 9.72
N VAL A 379 15.19 -9.78 8.45
CA VAL A 379 14.55 -10.57 7.37
C VAL A 379 15.17 -11.98 7.26
N SER A 380 16.44 -12.14 7.66
CA SER A 380 17.17 -13.42 7.64
C SER A 380 16.85 -14.35 8.80
N SER A 381 16.55 -13.79 9.96
CA SER A 381 16.43 -14.55 11.19
C SER A 381 15.18 -15.45 11.21
N GLY A 382 14.22 -15.21 10.31
CA GLY A 382 12.95 -15.93 10.27
C GLY A 382 12.14 -15.79 11.57
N VAL A 383 12.57 -14.91 12.48
CA VAL A 383 11.84 -14.54 13.67
C VAL A 383 10.61 -13.80 13.15
N PRO A 384 9.39 -14.35 13.32
CA PRO A 384 8.21 -13.55 13.14
C PRO A 384 8.41 -12.30 14.01
N PRO A 385 7.99 -11.08 13.60
CA PRO A 385 7.74 -10.05 14.61
C PRO A 385 6.97 -10.73 15.74
N THR A 386 7.25 -10.40 17.00
CA THR A 386 6.89 -11.16 18.22
C THR A 386 5.38 -11.41 18.45
N THR A 387 4.56 -11.33 17.42
CA THR A 387 3.14 -11.57 17.32
C THR A 387 2.89 -12.78 16.42
N THR A 388 1.98 -13.62 16.87
CA THR A 388 1.59 -14.92 16.32
C THR A 388 1.04 -14.81 14.90
N SER A 389 1.90 -14.62 13.91
CA SER A 389 1.51 -14.53 12.50
C SER A 389 1.90 -15.79 11.74
N SER A 390 0.90 -16.38 11.07
CA SER A 390 1.09 -17.56 10.23
C SER A 390 1.94 -17.20 9.01
N ALA A 391 2.69 -18.17 8.45
CA ALA A 391 3.71 -17.95 7.40
C ALA A 391 3.21 -17.31 6.08
N GLY A 392 1.91 -17.02 5.94
CA GLY A 392 1.32 -16.26 4.83
C GLY A 392 1.15 -14.75 5.09
N GLU A 393 1.25 -14.28 6.33
CA GLU A 393 1.01 -12.87 6.71
C GLU A 393 2.27 -12.00 6.62
N THR A 394 3.46 -12.57 6.82
CA THR A 394 4.74 -11.83 6.81
C THR A 394 5.14 -11.30 5.44
N THR A 395 4.66 -11.89 4.34
CA THR A 395 4.94 -11.41 2.97
C THR A 395 4.12 -10.17 2.62
N ALA A 396 2.90 -10.05 3.13
CA ALA A 396 2.03 -8.90 2.92
C ALA A 396 2.56 -7.64 3.62
N GLN A 397 3.13 -7.76 4.83
CA GLN A 397 3.67 -6.61 5.57
C GLN A 397 4.78 -5.85 4.82
N SER A 398 5.53 -6.54 3.95
CA SER A 398 6.67 -5.97 3.21
C SER A 398 6.34 -4.82 2.25
N ILE A 399 5.06 -4.66 1.91
CA ILE A 399 4.57 -3.63 0.99
C ILE A 399 3.72 -2.55 1.68
N PHE A 400 3.56 -2.67 3.00
CA PHE A 400 2.77 -1.76 3.83
C PHE A 400 3.68 -0.93 4.75
N PRO A 401 3.14 0.10 5.41
CA PRO A 401 3.91 0.87 6.38
C PRO A 401 4.49 0.01 7.51
N ASP A 402 5.69 0.37 7.98
CA ASP A 402 6.33 -0.24 9.16
C ASP A 402 5.85 0.37 10.48
N TRP A 403 4.92 1.35 10.43
CA TRP A 403 4.24 1.90 11.59
C TRP A 403 3.09 0.98 12.02
N THR A 404 3.39 -0.04 12.83
CA THR A 404 2.43 -1.09 13.18
C THR A 404 1.92 -1.03 14.61
N THR A 405 2.33 -0.06 15.41
CA THR A 405 1.95 0.01 16.83
C THR A 405 1.43 1.40 17.17
N VAL A 406 0.32 1.45 17.91
CA VAL A 406 -0.32 2.69 18.35
C VAL A 406 -0.89 2.51 19.75
N THR A 407 -0.93 3.57 20.55
CA THR A 407 -1.61 3.55 21.84
C THR A 407 -2.94 4.28 21.73
N ILE A 408 -4.05 3.57 21.94
CA ILE A 408 -5.42 4.09 21.86
C ILE A 408 -6.03 3.94 23.25
N ASP A 409 -6.50 5.04 23.84
CA ASP A 409 -7.09 5.06 25.18
C ASP A 409 -6.24 4.37 26.27
N GLY A 410 -4.91 4.48 26.16
CA GLY A 410 -3.94 3.90 27.09
C GLY A 410 -3.61 2.42 26.84
N VAL A 411 -4.20 1.80 25.82
CA VAL A 411 -3.93 0.43 25.41
C VAL A 411 -3.06 0.43 24.15
N THR A 412 -1.93 -0.28 24.20
CA THR A 412 -1.08 -0.47 23.02
C THR A 412 -1.69 -1.54 22.12
N CYS A 413 -2.00 -1.15 20.88
CA CYS A 413 -2.60 -1.98 19.86
C CYS A 413 -1.62 -2.19 18.70
N GLU A 414 -1.62 -3.40 18.16
CA GLU A 414 -0.93 -3.74 16.91
C GLU A 414 -1.87 -3.51 15.71
N LEU A 415 -1.31 -2.96 14.63
CA LEU A 415 -1.93 -2.74 13.34
C LEU A 415 -1.37 -3.75 12.34
N VAL A 416 -2.24 -4.60 11.79
CA VAL A 416 -1.88 -5.54 10.73
C VAL A 416 -2.50 -5.07 9.42
N TYR A 417 -1.69 -4.48 8.55
CA TYR A 417 -2.14 -3.95 7.26
C TYR A 417 -2.41 -5.08 6.26
N PHE A 418 -3.48 -4.94 5.48
CA PHE A 418 -3.82 -5.96 4.48
C PHE A 418 -4.33 -5.40 3.14
N ARG A 419 -4.54 -4.08 3.02
CA ARG A 419 -5.00 -3.45 1.77
C ARG A 419 -4.72 -1.96 1.71
N ARG A 420 -4.32 -1.44 0.54
CA ARG A 420 -4.39 0.00 0.23
C ARG A 420 -5.78 0.36 -0.29
N LEU A 421 -6.40 1.43 0.24
CA LEU A 421 -7.74 1.87 -0.18
C LEU A 421 -7.76 2.72 -1.45
N ALA A 422 -6.69 3.46 -1.73
CA ALA A 422 -6.53 4.26 -2.94
C ALA A 422 -5.45 3.67 -3.87
N PRO A 423 -5.70 2.52 -4.53
CA PRO A 423 -4.68 1.85 -5.34
C PRO A 423 -4.25 2.67 -6.56
N ASP A 424 -5.11 3.53 -7.09
CA ASP A 424 -4.84 4.32 -8.30
C ASP A 424 -4.07 5.63 -8.02
N ASP A 425 -4.10 6.13 -6.78
CA ASP A 425 -3.35 7.31 -6.35
C ASP A 425 -2.31 6.93 -5.29
N LYS A 426 -1.08 6.65 -5.74
CA LYS A 426 0.00 6.18 -4.87
C LYS A 426 0.40 7.19 -3.80
N ALA A 427 0.12 8.48 -4.00
CA ALA A 427 0.38 9.50 -2.98
C ALA A 427 -0.55 9.37 -1.76
N LYS A 428 -1.77 8.85 -1.96
CA LYS A 428 -2.73 8.66 -0.87
C LYS A 428 -2.32 7.47 0.00
N SER A 429 -1.82 7.80 1.18
CA SER A 429 -1.38 6.84 2.19
C SER A 429 -2.55 6.44 3.09
N ILE A 430 -3.51 5.70 2.52
CA ILE A 430 -4.73 5.22 3.19
C ILE A 430 -4.82 3.71 3.06
N PHE A 431 -4.89 3.01 4.18
CA PHE A 431 -4.79 1.56 4.27
C PHE A 431 -5.91 0.99 5.14
N LEU A 432 -6.30 -0.26 4.87
CA LEU A 432 -7.04 -1.08 5.82
C LEU A 432 -6.07 -1.87 6.69
N ALA A 433 -6.38 -1.91 7.98
CA ALA A 433 -5.68 -2.73 8.95
C ALA A 433 -6.67 -3.45 9.88
N HIS A 434 -6.25 -4.58 10.40
CA HIS A 434 -6.86 -5.18 11.58
C HIS A 434 -6.22 -4.63 12.84
N VAL A 435 -7.03 -4.34 13.84
CA VAL A 435 -6.59 -3.83 15.15
C VAL A 435 -7.45 -4.41 16.27
N ARG A 436 -6.83 -4.77 17.39
CA ARG A 436 -7.53 -5.19 18.61
C ARG A 436 -7.73 -3.99 19.53
N LEU A 437 -8.85 -3.30 19.38
CA LEU A 437 -9.16 -2.11 20.20
C LEU A 437 -9.55 -2.48 21.63
N ASP A 438 -10.27 -3.60 21.81
CA ASP A 438 -10.85 -3.99 23.12
C ASP A 438 -10.39 -5.37 23.60
N GLY A 439 -9.33 -5.93 23.01
CA GLY A 439 -8.80 -7.26 23.37
C GLY A 439 -9.71 -8.45 23.05
N GLN A 440 -10.89 -8.25 22.47
CA GLN A 440 -11.85 -9.31 22.17
C GLN A 440 -11.83 -9.77 20.71
N ASN A 441 -11.92 -8.85 19.74
CA ASN A 441 -11.97 -9.17 18.32
C ASN A 441 -11.12 -8.21 17.48
N ASP A 442 -10.59 -8.73 16.37
CA ASP A 442 -9.92 -7.92 15.35
C ASP A 442 -10.96 -7.04 14.66
N THR A 443 -10.84 -5.73 14.82
CA THR A 443 -11.68 -4.74 14.13
C THR A 443 -10.96 -4.28 12.87
N THR A 444 -11.67 -4.23 11.75
CA THR A 444 -11.16 -3.60 10.53
C THR A 444 -11.27 -2.08 10.63
N VAL A 445 -10.15 -1.39 10.48
CA VAL A 445 -10.06 0.08 10.52
C VAL A 445 -9.41 0.63 9.28
N VAL A 446 -9.68 1.91 9.01
CA VAL A 446 -8.93 2.72 8.06
C VAL A 446 -7.81 3.43 8.81
N VAL A 447 -6.58 3.30 8.32
CA VAL A 447 -5.40 4.05 8.78
C VAL A 447 -4.99 5.01 7.68
N LYS A 448 -5.08 6.31 7.96
CA LYS A 448 -4.71 7.40 7.04
C LYS A 448 -3.52 8.17 7.59
N PHE A 449 -2.52 8.38 6.74
CA PHE A 449 -1.41 9.29 6.98
C PHE A 449 -1.62 10.56 6.17
N ALA A 450 -1.71 11.72 6.84
CA ALA A 450 -1.98 13.01 6.21
C ALA A 450 -1.06 14.11 6.73
N HIS A 451 -0.78 15.15 5.94
CA HIS A 451 0.02 16.30 6.39
C HIS A 451 -0.79 17.26 7.27
N THR A 452 -2.08 17.39 7.00
CA THR A 452 -3.04 18.16 7.78
C THR A 452 -4.26 17.28 8.05
N TYR A 453 -4.90 17.47 9.20
CA TYR A 453 -6.11 16.72 9.53
C TYR A 453 -6.98 17.42 10.56
N SER A 454 -8.27 17.54 10.27
CA SER A 454 -9.22 18.20 11.16
C SER A 454 -9.87 17.25 12.16
N ILE A 455 -9.19 17.02 13.30
CA ILE A 455 -9.73 16.19 14.39
C ILE A 455 -11.08 16.74 14.88
N LYS A 456 -11.19 18.07 15.02
CA LYS A 456 -12.38 18.74 15.53
C LYS A 456 -13.59 18.55 14.61
N VAL A 457 -13.44 18.79 13.31
CA VAL A 457 -14.54 18.69 12.34
C VAL A 457 -14.96 17.23 12.15
N HIS A 458 -13.99 16.31 12.06
CA HIS A 458 -14.28 14.88 11.97
C HIS A 458 -15.09 14.41 13.19
N ARG A 459 -14.60 14.64 14.42
CA ARG A 459 -15.32 14.25 15.64
C ARG A 459 -16.71 14.89 15.74
N PHE A 460 -16.85 16.14 15.30
CA PHE A 460 -18.13 16.84 15.28
C PHE A 460 -19.17 16.15 14.40
N LEU A 461 -18.80 15.73 13.19
CA LEU A 461 -19.71 14.99 12.29
C LEU A 461 -19.91 13.54 12.72
N ALA A 462 -18.86 12.89 13.25
CA ALA A 462 -18.96 11.52 13.77
C ALA A 462 -19.97 11.42 14.92
N ALA A 463 -19.98 12.40 15.84
CA ALA A 463 -20.97 12.51 16.91
C ALA A 463 -22.43 12.68 16.41
N LYS A 464 -22.60 13.01 15.13
CA LYS A 464 -23.90 13.13 14.45
C LYS A 464 -24.17 11.98 13.47
N GLN A 465 -23.34 10.94 13.48
CA GLN A 465 -23.43 9.80 12.56
C GLN A 465 -23.34 10.24 11.08
N ARG A 466 -22.53 11.26 10.80
CA ARG A 466 -22.28 11.80 9.44
C ARG A 466 -20.83 11.70 9.02
N ALA A 467 -19.99 11.06 9.83
CA ALA A 467 -18.64 10.64 9.51
C ALA A 467 -18.34 9.33 10.24
N PRO A 468 -17.37 8.50 9.80
CA PRO A 468 -16.92 7.34 10.55
C PRO A 468 -16.45 7.73 11.96
N ARG A 469 -16.50 6.80 12.93
CA ARG A 469 -15.93 7.09 14.26
C ARG A 469 -14.42 7.18 14.15
N LEU A 470 -13.83 8.21 14.75
CA LEU A 470 -12.39 8.42 14.84
C LEU A 470 -11.86 7.84 16.15
N HIS A 471 -11.13 6.72 16.09
CA HIS A 471 -10.53 6.04 17.24
C HIS A 471 -9.27 6.74 17.72
N PHE A 472 -8.41 7.15 16.79
CA PHE A 472 -7.14 7.78 17.09
C PHE A 472 -6.84 8.86 16.06
N CYS A 473 -6.34 10.01 16.51
CA CYS A 473 -5.71 10.96 15.60
C CYS A 473 -4.73 11.87 16.31
N GLU A 474 -3.46 11.76 15.96
CA GLU A 474 -2.39 12.61 16.48
C GLU A 474 -1.37 12.93 15.40
N PHE A 475 -0.68 14.07 15.57
CA PHE A 475 0.48 14.40 14.76
C PHE A 475 1.70 13.67 15.31
N VAL A 476 2.22 12.70 14.56
CA VAL A 476 3.39 11.91 14.96
C VAL A 476 4.65 12.63 14.48
N THR A 477 5.43 13.17 15.41
CA THR A 477 6.62 13.99 15.12
C THR A 477 7.66 13.24 14.28
N GLU A 478 7.89 11.95 14.52
CA GLU A 478 8.87 11.16 13.74
C GLU A 478 8.46 11.00 12.27
N LEU A 479 7.15 10.89 12.02
CA LEU A 479 6.56 10.80 10.68
C LEU A 479 6.37 12.17 10.02
N GLN A 480 6.21 13.23 10.83
CA GLN A 480 5.78 14.56 10.39
C GLN A 480 4.43 14.53 9.66
N MET A 481 3.52 13.71 10.18
CA MET A 481 2.19 13.48 9.62
C MET A 481 1.20 13.23 10.75
N PHE A 482 -0.06 13.59 10.51
CA PHE A 482 -1.18 13.05 11.26
C PHE A 482 -1.36 11.58 10.90
N VAL A 483 -1.56 10.75 11.92
CA VAL A 483 -2.02 9.36 11.78
C VAL A 483 -3.45 9.32 12.28
N ALA A 484 -4.41 9.08 11.39
CA ALA A 484 -5.83 8.97 11.73
C ALA A 484 -6.29 7.51 11.58
N ILE A 485 -6.86 6.95 12.64
CA ILE A 485 -7.43 5.60 12.67
C ILE A 485 -8.93 5.73 12.92
N MET A 486 -9.74 5.24 11.99
CA MET A 486 -11.20 5.41 12.01
C MET A 486 -11.91 4.13 11.59
N ASP A 487 -13.22 4.03 11.89
CA ASP A 487 -14.06 2.91 11.45
C ASP A 487 -13.97 2.73 9.93
N PHE A 488 -13.87 1.47 9.49
CA PHE A 488 -14.07 1.13 8.09
C PHE A 488 -15.57 1.02 7.79
N VAL A 489 -16.04 1.85 6.85
CA VAL A 489 -17.41 1.80 6.35
C VAL A 489 -17.38 1.08 5.00
N ASP A 490 -17.81 -0.19 4.98
CA ASP A 490 -17.76 -1.06 3.80
C ASP A 490 -18.88 -0.75 2.80
N VAL A 491 -18.79 0.42 2.18
CA VAL A 491 -19.79 0.93 1.22
C VAL A 491 -19.07 1.67 0.09
N GLN A 492 -19.81 2.01 -0.96
CA GLN A 492 -19.24 2.72 -2.11
C GLN A 492 -19.34 4.24 -1.93
N ASP A 493 -18.42 4.97 -2.57
CA ASP A 493 -18.48 6.41 -2.66
C ASP A 493 -19.54 6.87 -3.68
N LEU A 494 -20.00 8.11 -3.55
CA LEU A 494 -21.04 8.68 -4.39
C LEU A 494 -20.60 8.81 -5.86
N TYR A 495 -19.31 9.01 -6.14
CA TYR A 495 -18.83 9.06 -7.52
C TYR A 495 -19.06 7.71 -8.22
N THR A 496 -18.78 6.60 -7.53
CA THR A 496 -19.05 5.24 -8.02
C THR A 496 -20.54 4.92 -8.10
N VAL A 497 -21.34 5.28 -7.08
CA VAL A 497 -22.78 4.98 -7.04
C VAL A 497 -23.57 5.82 -8.05
N GLY A 498 -23.14 7.05 -8.31
CA GLY A 498 -23.67 7.90 -9.38
C GLY A 498 -25.02 8.56 -9.08
N LYS A 499 -25.59 8.41 -7.88
CA LYS A 499 -26.85 9.04 -7.48
C LYS A 499 -27.02 9.19 -5.98
N LEU A 500 -27.80 10.18 -5.57
CA LEU A 500 -28.32 10.37 -4.21
C LEU A 500 -29.83 10.19 -4.20
N THR A 501 -30.34 9.54 -3.15
CA THR A 501 -31.78 9.62 -2.83
C THR A 501 -32.14 10.99 -2.26
N GLU A 502 -33.43 11.33 -2.26
CA GLU A 502 -33.91 12.57 -1.61
C GLU A 502 -33.51 12.60 -0.13
N GLN A 503 -33.64 11.48 0.59
CA GLN A 503 -33.31 11.41 2.02
C GLN A 503 -31.80 11.53 2.27
N GLN A 504 -30.95 10.91 1.44
CA GLN A 504 -29.50 11.10 1.54
C GLN A 504 -29.12 12.56 1.28
N TYR A 505 -29.69 13.20 0.26
CA TYR A 505 -29.42 14.61 0.02
C TYR A 505 -29.87 15.49 1.20
N THR A 506 -31.05 15.25 1.77
CA THR A 506 -31.52 15.97 2.98
C THR A 506 -30.58 15.75 4.17
N ASN A 507 -30.05 14.54 4.35
CA ASN A 507 -29.08 14.23 5.39
C ASN A 507 -27.75 14.98 5.18
N LEU A 508 -27.30 15.11 3.93
CA LEU A 508 -26.12 15.86 3.56
C LEU A 508 -26.31 17.36 3.79
N GLU A 509 -27.43 17.92 3.34
CA GLU A 509 -27.80 19.33 3.55
C GLU A 509 -27.88 19.66 5.05
N THR A 510 -28.45 18.75 5.84
CA THR A 510 -28.49 18.87 7.30
C THR A 510 -27.08 18.88 7.91
N ALA A 511 -26.19 17.98 7.48
CA ALA A 511 -24.80 17.94 7.94
C ALA A 511 -24.06 19.25 7.60
N MET A 512 -24.22 19.77 6.39
CA MET A 512 -23.63 21.05 5.98
C MET A 512 -24.20 22.23 6.79
N GLY A 513 -25.50 22.21 7.07
CA GLY A 513 -26.13 23.20 7.96
C GLY A 513 -25.58 23.18 9.39
N LEU A 514 -25.22 21.99 9.91
CA LEU A 514 -24.57 21.85 11.22
C LEU A 514 -23.15 22.42 11.23
N LEU A 515 -22.36 22.15 10.18
CA LEU A 515 -21.01 22.71 10.04
C LEU A 515 -21.02 24.23 10.00
N LYS A 516 -21.91 24.81 9.18
CA LYS A 516 -22.08 26.26 9.07
C LYS A 516 -22.45 26.90 10.41
N LYS A 517 -23.37 26.30 11.17
CA LYS A 517 -23.73 26.76 12.51
C LYS A 517 -22.56 26.70 13.50
N GLY A 518 -21.63 25.76 13.31
CA GLY A 518 -20.40 25.63 14.08
C GLY A 518 -19.22 26.47 13.56
N SER A 519 -19.42 27.29 12.51
CA SER A 519 -18.35 28.01 11.80
C SER A 519 -17.24 27.09 11.27
N TYR A 520 -17.62 25.89 10.82
CA TYR A 520 -16.72 24.93 10.21
C TYR A 520 -16.93 24.84 8.70
N VAL A 521 -15.83 24.58 8.00
CA VAL A 521 -15.76 24.34 6.56
C VAL A 521 -15.05 23.01 6.28
N LEU A 522 -15.43 22.33 5.20
CA LEU A 522 -14.77 21.11 4.70
C LEU A 522 -13.69 21.43 3.68
N GLY A 523 -14.00 22.32 2.73
CA GLY A 523 -13.12 22.70 1.64
C GLY A 523 -13.04 21.69 0.49
N ASP A 524 -13.17 20.39 0.78
CA ASP A 524 -13.11 19.31 -0.21
C ASP A 524 -14.42 18.51 -0.35
N LEU A 525 -15.58 19.16 -0.28
CA LEU A 525 -16.87 18.48 -0.42
C LEU A 525 -17.07 18.00 -1.88
N ARG A 526 -16.79 16.73 -2.16
CA ARG A 526 -16.93 16.12 -3.50
C ARG A 526 -17.48 14.70 -3.42
N ALA A 527 -17.95 14.18 -4.55
CA ALA A 527 -18.56 12.86 -4.63
C ALA A 527 -17.64 11.71 -4.14
N PRO A 528 -16.33 11.69 -4.42
CA PRO A 528 -15.44 10.67 -3.87
C PRO A 528 -15.27 10.72 -2.34
N ASN A 529 -15.61 11.85 -1.72
CA ASN A 529 -15.51 12.08 -0.27
C ASN A 529 -16.85 11.87 0.47
N ILE A 530 -17.85 11.28 -0.22
CA ILE A 530 -19.15 10.94 0.36
C ILE A 530 -19.39 9.45 0.15
N LEU A 531 -19.44 8.70 1.24
CA LEU A 531 -19.81 7.29 1.26
C LEU A 531 -21.33 7.17 1.41
N VAL A 532 -21.97 6.28 0.65
CA VAL A 532 -23.44 6.12 0.68
C VAL A 532 -23.86 4.66 0.81
N SER A 533 -24.95 4.41 1.53
CA SER A 533 -25.53 3.07 1.66
C SER A 533 -27.05 3.11 1.82
N GLY A 534 -27.72 2.12 1.23
CA GLY A 534 -29.18 2.04 1.19
C GLY A 534 -29.81 3.34 0.69
N ASP A 535 -30.94 3.69 1.30
CA ASP A 535 -31.72 4.86 0.89
C ASP A 535 -31.52 6.10 1.78
N GLN A 536 -30.83 5.98 2.91
CA GLN A 536 -30.75 7.05 3.91
C GLN A 536 -29.33 7.35 4.38
N GLU A 537 -28.47 6.34 4.42
CA GLU A 537 -27.18 6.48 5.09
C GLU A 537 -26.14 7.11 4.19
N LEU A 538 -25.39 8.03 4.79
CA LEU A 538 -24.22 8.64 4.19
C LEU A 538 -23.21 9.07 5.24
N TRP A 539 -21.95 9.05 4.85
CA TRP A 539 -20.83 9.52 5.65
C TRP A 539 -19.93 10.42 4.82
N ILE A 540 -19.58 11.57 5.37
CA ILE A 540 -18.54 12.44 4.84
C ILE A 540 -17.19 11.91 5.34
N VAL A 541 -16.25 11.79 4.42
CA VAL A 541 -14.86 11.38 4.69
C VAL A 541 -13.89 12.42 4.13
N ASP A 542 -12.61 12.23 4.42
CA ASP A 542 -11.52 13.13 4.01
C ASP A 542 -11.63 14.54 4.63
N PHE A 543 -10.94 14.72 5.78
CA PHE A 543 -10.98 15.95 6.57
C PHE A 543 -9.63 16.70 6.55
N ASP A 544 -8.82 16.48 5.52
CA ASP A 544 -7.45 17.00 5.48
C ASP A 544 -7.43 18.54 5.39
N TRP A 545 -8.43 19.13 4.72
CA TRP A 545 -8.55 20.58 4.53
C TRP A 545 -9.56 21.25 5.46
N ALA A 546 -10.35 20.44 6.18
CA ALA A 546 -11.44 20.93 6.99
C ALA A 546 -10.94 21.72 8.20
N GLY A 547 -11.76 22.64 8.70
CA GLY A 547 -11.43 23.38 9.92
C GLY A 547 -12.38 24.52 10.18
N LYS A 548 -11.94 25.45 11.02
CA LYS A 548 -12.71 26.64 11.35
C LYS A 548 -12.57 27.68 10.23
N GLU A 549 -13.70 28.23 9.81
CA GLU A 549 -13.72 29.25 8.75
C GLU A 549 -12.80 30.43 9.09
N GLY A 550 -12.00 30.85 8.11
CA GLY A 550 -11.00 31.91 8.27
C GLY A 550 -9.67 31.49 8.90
N GLU A 551 -9.54 30.24 9.38
CA GLU A 551 -8.31 29.68 9.96
C GLU A 551 -7.65 28.62 9.06
N VAL A 552 -8.35 28.13 8.03
CA VAL A 552 -7.87 27.10 7.10
C VAL A 552 -7.76 27.61 5.66
N PHE A 553 -6.82 27.01 4.92
CA PHE A 553 -6.42 27.42 3.57
C PHE A 553 -6.32 26.19 2.68
N TYR A 554 -6.60 26.36 1.38
CA TYR A 554 -6.33 25.35 0.38
C TYR A 554 -4.82 25.12 0.24
N PRO A 555 -4.39 23.88 -0.02
CA PRO A 555 -2.99 23.59 -0.21
C PRO A 555 -2.45 24.31 -1.46
N GLU A 556 -1.16 24.65 -1.43
CA GLU A 556 -0.49 25.36 -2.52
C GLU A 556 -0.40 24.52 -3.80
N ASP A 557 -0.53 23.20 -3.70
CA ASP A 557 -0.52 22.25 -4.81
C ASP A 557 -1.93 21.77 -5.21
N ILE A 558 -2.98 22.51 -4.84
CA ILE A 558 -4.35 22.21 -5.28
C ILE A 558 -4.42 22.12 -6.81
N ASN A 559 -5.10 21.07 -7.31
CA ASN A 559 -5.32 20.91 -8.74
C ASN A 559 -6.33 21.96 -9.24
N ALA A 560 -5.83 23.08 -9.74
CA ALA A 560 -6.65 24.18 -10.24
C ALA A 560 -7.39 23.85 -11.55
N ASP A 561 -7.01 22.78 -12.25
CA ASP A 561 -7.61 22.39 -13.54
C ASP A 561 -8.91 21.56 -13.38
N LEU A 562 -9.36 21.33 -12.14
CA LEU A 562 -10.65 20.67 -11.91
C LEU A 562 -11.79 21.66 -12.11
N ASP A 563 -12.64 21.39 -13.10
CA ASP A 563 -13.85 22.17 -13.45
C ASP A 563 -14.94 22.20 -12.35
N GLU A 564 -14.72 21.54 -11.21
CA GLU A 564 -15.70 21.39 -10.14
C GLU A 564 -15.54 22.40 -9.01
N TRP A 565 -14.45 23.17 -9.00
CA TRP A 565 -14.17 24.12 -7.92
C TRP A 565 -15.10 25.34 -7.94
N ALA A 566 -15.38 25.84 -6.73
CA ALA A 566 -16.13 27.07 -6.56
C ALA A 566 -15.31 28.30 -7.05
N PRO A 567 -15.97 29.35 -7.55
CA PRO A 567 -15.29 30.63 -7.79
C PRO A 567 -14.58 31.12 -6.52
N GLY A 568 -13.29 31.47 -6.65
CA GLY A 568 -12.47 31.93 -5.52
C GLY A 568 -11.56 30.85 -4.90
N VAL A 569 -11.75 29.57 -5.24
CA VAL A 569 -10.83 28.50 -4.85
C VAL A 569 -9.49 28.65 -5.59
N GLY A 570 -8.38 28.53 -4.87
CA GLY A 570 -7.04 28.56 -5.46
C GLY A 570 -5.93 28.30 -4.45
N PRO A 571 -4.68 28.12 -4.93
CA PRO A 571 -3.52 27.83 -4.10
C PRO A 571 -3.33 28.80 -2.94
N GLY A 572 -3.25 28.29 -1.70
CA GLY A 572 -3.10 29.11 -0.49
C GLY A 572 -4.30 30.03 -0.18
N GLY A 573 -5.41 29.90 -0.92
CA GLY A 573 -6.63 30.67 -0.71
C GLY A 573 -7.35 30.20 0.57
N LYS A 574 -8.08 31.11 1.22
CA LYS A 574 -8.89 30.75 2.39
C LYS A 574 -10.01 29.79 2.00
N ILE A 575 -10.30 28.83 2.86
CA ILE A 575 -11.46 27.97 2.70
C ILE A 575 -12.65 28.66 3.37
N GLU A 576 -13.68 28.94 2.58
CA GLU A 576 -14.88 29.68 2.99
C GLU A 576 -16.13 28.81 2.86
N SER A 577 -17.13 29.10 3.70
CA SER A 577 -18.43 28.42 3.67
C SER A 577 -19.11 28.53 2.30
N ALA A 578 -18.80 29.57 1.52
CA ALA A 578 -19.32 29.73 0.15
C ALA A 578 -18.87 28.60 -0.79
N HIS A 579 -17.63 28.10 -0.64
CA HIS A 579 -17.10 27.01 -1.47
C HIS A 579 -17.82 25.69 -1.19
N ASP A 580 -18.08 25.40 0.07
CA ASP A 580 -18.85 24.22 0.49
C ASP A 580 -20.30 24.28 -0.01
N ASN A 581 -20.95 25.45 0.06
CA ASN A 581 -22.31 25.64 -0.45
C ASN A 581 -22.39 25.46 -1.97
N TYR A 582 -21.40 26.00 -2.70
CA TYR A 582 -21.28 25.80 -4.14
C TYR A 582 -21.15 24.31 -4.48
N SER A 583 -20.28 23.60 -3.76
CA SER A 583 -20.05 22.17 -3.94
C SER A 583 -21.30 21.34 -3.64
N LEU A 584 -22.03 21.66 -2.57
CA LEU A 584 -23.30 21.04 -2.22
C LEU A 584 -24.36 21.21 -3.34
N ASN A 585 -24.44 22.41 -3.93
CA ASN A 585 -25.36 22.68 -5.04
C ASN A 585 -24.96 21.90 -6.31
N ASN A 586 -23.67 21.81 -6.60
CA ASN A 586 -23.16 20.99 -7.71
C ASN A 586 -23.49 19.51 -7.52
N LEU A 587 -23.33 18.99 -6.30
CA LEU A 587 -23.71 17.62 -5.97
C LEU A 587 -25.21 17.38 -6.17
N LYS A 588 -26.06 18.31 -5.72
CA LYS A 588 -27.51 18.26 -5.98
C LYS A 588 -27.81 18.16 -7.46
N HIS A 589 -27.20 19.03 -8.26
CA HIS A 589 -27.46 19.12 -9.69
C HIS A 589 -26.99 17.88 -10.45
N LYS A 590 -25.85 17.29 -10.06
CA LYS A 590 -25.24 16.14 -10.74
C LYS A 590 -25.84 14.81 -10.31
N TYR A 591 -26.16 14.63 -9.03
CA TYR A 591 -26.46 13.31 -8.46
C TYR A 591 -27.90 13.14 -7.97
N CYS A 592 -28.69 14.20 -7.86
CA CYS A 592 -30.13 14.06 -7.62
C CYS A 592 -30.87 14.04 -8.96
N SER A 593 -31.77 13.08 -9.15
CA SER A 593 -32.59 12.97 -10.35
C SER A 593 -33.30 14.31 -10.65
N ARG A 594 -33.13 14.85 -11.86
CA ARG A 594 -34.03 15.88 -12.37
C ARG A 594 -35.39 15.20 -12.55
N ARG A 595 -36.38 15.57 -11.72
CA ARG A 595 -37.77 15.19 -11.96
C ARG A 595 -38.25 15.78 -13.28
#